data_AF-A0A349X6J7-F1
#
_entry.id   AF-A0A349X6J7-F1
#
_cell.length_a   1.000
_cell.length_b   1.000
_cell.length_c   1.000
_cell.angle_alpha   90.00
_cell.angle_beta   90.00
_cell.angle_gamma   90.00
#
_symmetry.space_group_name_H-M   'P 1'
#
loop_
_entity.id
_entity.type
_entity.pdbx_description
1 polymer ?
#
loop_
_entity_poly.entity_id
_entity_poly.type
_entity_poly.pdbx_seq_one_letter_code
_entity_poly.pdbx_strand_id
1 'polypeptide(L)'
;MAMSSDISLIKTLGVGNELGEGVLWDESRSCIWWTDILQLTLYRYELESEKLVSYPTPERLCCFTPIEGDHRLLAAFASGFAFFDPETGVTEWIKKIEEDNPGTRLNDGKTDRNGRFWVGTMVEDIKTAIYKGKLYCVDHDLSISEHLSDLVITNSLCWSPDGHIAYHTDTPTRRIYRYKSSEHPKLSEPTLLVKTEKGAFPDGSCVDSQGYLWNAQWGGSQVVRYAPDGSQDVVVPIPASQATCVAFAGPKLDKLVVTSAHSDLGVERRAQDPEAGNVFIFQTPFTGIADRSFRLS
;
A
#
# COMPACT_ATOMS: atom_id res chain seq x y z
N MET A 1 0.70 -23.90 15.12
CA MET A 1 0.67 -23.07 13.89
C MET A 1 -0.80 -22.83 13.60
N ALA A 2 -1.24 -21.58 13.52
CA ALA A 2 -2.60 -21.30 13.08
C ALA A 2 -2.71 -21.72 11.60
N MET A 3 -3.80 -22.39 11.24
CA MET A 3 -4.00 -22.82 9.84
C MET A 3 -4.73 -21.71 9.08
N SER A 4 -4.66 -21.72 7.75
CA SER A 4 -5.47 -20.83 6.89
C SER A 4 -6.97 -20.88 7.25
N SER A 5 -7.46 -22.00 7.77
CA SER A 5 -8.84 -22.19 8.24
C SER A 5 -9.25 -21.28 9.40
N ASP A 6 -8.32 -20.65 10.10
CA ASP A 6 -8.60 -19.75 11.23
C ASP A 6 -8.82 -18.30 10.77
N ILE A 7 -8.65 -18.02 9.47
CA ILE A 7 -8.90 -16.70 8.86
C ILE A 7 -10.21 -16.77 8.07
N SER A 8 -11.17 -15.91 8.42
CA SER A 8 -12.51 -15.92 7.82
C SER A 8 -12.88 -14.57 7.25
N LEU A 9 -13.39 -14.53 6.02
CA LEU A 9 -13.99 -13.34 5.43
C LEU A 9 -15.24 -12.96 6.24
N ILE A 10 -15.26 -11.75 6.82
CA ILE A 10 -16.37 -11.25 7.64
C ILE A 10 -17.14 -10.11 6.97
N LYS A 11 -16.54 -9.42 6.01
CA LYS A 11 -17.18 -8.32 5.27
C LYS A 11 -16.60 -8.20 3.87
N THR A 12 -17.48 -7.93 2.90
CA THR A 12 -17.12 -7.41 1.59
C THR A 12 -17.77 -6.04 1.44
N LEU A 13 -16.96 -5.03 1.12
CA LEU A 13 -17.45 -3.70 0.75
C LEU A 13 -17.54 -3.67 -0.78
N GLY A 14 -18.78 -3.65 -1.29
CA GLY A 14 -19.09 -3.66 -2.72
C GLY A 14 -18.83 -2.33 -3.42
N VAL A 15 -17.59 -1.84 -3.35
CA VAL A 15 -17.19 -0.51 -3.87
C VAL A 15 -16.73 -0.55 -5.33
N GLY A 16 -16.37 -1.72 -5.86
CA GLY A 16 -16.04 -1.89 -7.28
C GLY A 16 -14.94 -0.96 -7.78
N ASN A 17 -13.87 -0.78 -6.99
CA ASN A 17 -12.76 0.10 -7.31
C ASN A 17 -12.05 -0.30 -8.60
N GLU A 18 -11.79 0.67 -9.48
CA GLU A 18 -11.00 0.41 -10.69
C GLU A 18 -9.59 0.01 -10.30
N LEU A 19 -8.94 0.77 -9.42
CA LEU A 19 -7.66 0.41 -8.82
C LEU A 19 -7.65 0.79 -7.33
N GLY A 20 -8.26 -0.06 -6.50
CA GLY A 20 -8.25 0.11 -5.04
C GLY A 20 -6.85 -0.15 -4.48
N GLU A 21 -6.30 0.78 -3.72
CA GLU A 21 -4.90 0.78 -3.28
C GLU A 21 -4.69 1.55 -1.96
N GLY A 22 -3.47 1.53 -1.42
CA GLY A 22 -3.04 2.42 -0.35
C GLY A 22 -3.86 2.27 0.93
N VAL A 23 -4.21 1.03 1.31
CA VAL A 23 -5.05 0.76 2.48
C VAL A 23 -4.26 0.88 3.79
N LEU A 24 -4.85 1.58 4.77
CA LEU A 24 -4.30 1.69 6.12
C LEU A 24 -5.40 1.80 7.19
N TRP A 25 -5.03 1.50 8.43
CA TRP A 25 -5.83 1.75 9.62
C TRP A 25 -5.36 3.03 10.30
N ASP A 26 -6.28 3.96 10.51
CA ASP A 26 -6.07 5.16 11.30
C ASP A 26 -6.67 4.95 12.69
N GLU A 27 -5.82 4.65 13.66
CA GLU A 27 -6.22 4.40 15.05
C GLU A 27 -6.87 5.63 15.69
N SER A 28 -6.34 6.83 15.41
CA SER A 28 -6.82 8.09 16.00
C SER A 28 -8.25 8.41 15.59
N ARG A 29 -8.61 8.06 14.35
CA ARG A 29 -9.96 8.27 13.78
C ARG A 29 -10.80 6.99 13.79
N SER A 30 -10.25 5.87 14.25
CA SER A 30 -10.89 4.54 14.28
C SER A 30 -11.53 4.15 12.94
N CYS A 31 -10.80 4.36 11.83
CA CYS A 31 -11.31 4.09 10.50
C CYS A 31 -10.25 3.49 9.56
N ILE A 32 -10.74 2.80 8.54
CA ILE A 32 -9.94 2.30 7.42
C ILE A 32 -9.98 3.36 6.32
N TRP A 33 -8.82 3.68 5.77
CA TRP A 33 -8.69 4.52 4.58
C TRP A 33 -8.12 3.71 3.41
N TRP A 34 -8.53 4.02 2.19
CA TRP A 34 -7.92 3.52 0.96
C TRP A 34 -8.26 4.45 -0.20
N THR A 35 -7.54 4.35 -1.31
CA THR A 35 -7.77 5.17 -2.51
C THR A 35 -8.20 4.28 -3.67
N ASP A 36 -9.00 4.83 -4.58
CA ASP A 36 -9.14 4.34 -5.95
C ASP A 36 -8.34 5.26 -6.86
N ILE A 37 -7.16 4.80 -7.26
CA ILE A 37 -6.18 5.62 -7.97
C ILE A 37 -6.77 6.13 -9.28
N LEU A 38 -7.45 5.26 -10.05
CA LEU A 38 -7.94 5.59 -11.38
C LEU A 38 -9.26 6.37 -11.36
N GLN A 39 -10.07 6.21 -10.31
CA GLN A 39 -11.32 6.97 -10.12
C GLN A 39 -11.16 8.25 -9.29
N LEU A 40 -9.94 8.68 -8.96
CA LEU A 40 -9.67 9.94 -8.24
C LEU A 40 -10.47 10.05 -6.92
N THR A 41 -10.54 8.97 -6.15
CA THR A 41 -11.40 8.89 -4.97
C THR A 41 -10.66 8.34 -3.77
N LEU A 42 -10.71 9.05 -2.65
CA LEU A 42 -10.30 8.57 -1.33
C LEU A 42 -11.53 8.05 -0.58
N TYR A 43 -11.43 6.89 0.07
CA TYR A 43 -12.49 6.29 0.86
C TYR A 43 -12.12 6.24 2.34
N ARG A 44 -13.13 6.41 3.19
CA ARG A 44 -13.07 6.19 4.64
C ARG A 44 -14.18 5.25 5.06
N TYR A 45 -13.83 4.21 5.81
CA TYR A 45 -14.79 3.27 6.38
C TYR A 45 -14.62 3.17 7.89
N GLU A 46 -15.68 3.48 8.64
CA GLU A 46 -15.74 3.36 10.09
C GLU A 46 -16.23 1.96 10.47
N LEU A 47 -15.41 1.18 11.19
CA LEU A 47 -15.71 -0.23 11.49
C LEU A 47 -16.94 -0.42 12.39
N GLU A 48 -17.16 0.47 13.37
CA GLU A 48 -18.24 0.33 14.35
C GLU A 48 -19.59 0.79 13.80
N SER A 49 -19.61 1.96 13.14
CA SER A 49 -20.83 2.54 12.55
C SER A 49 -21.17 1.94 11.18
N GLU A 50 -20.23 1.18 10.59
CA GLU A 50 -20.23 0.72 9.20
C GLU A 50 -20.43 1.84 8.18
N LYS A 51 -20.08 3.08 8.54
CA LYS A 51 -20.25 4.23 7.66
C LYS A 51 -19.13 4.27 6.63
N LEU A 52 -19.51 4.25 5.35
CA LEU A 52 -18.64 4.49 4.21
C LEU A 52 -18.80 5.93 3.72
N VAL A 53 -17.68 6.63 3.58
CA VAL A 53 -17.59 7.98 3.00
C VAL A 53 -16.55 7.97 1.89
N SER A 54 -16.78 8.74 0.84
CA SER A 54 -15.85 8.95 -0.27
C SER A 54 -15.60 10.43 -0.50
N TYR A 55 -14.37 10.77 -0.87
CA TYR A 55 -13.89 12.12 -1.09
C TYR A 55 -13.25 12.20 -2.49
N PRO A 56 -13.65 13.15 -3.35
CA PRO A 56 -12.95 13.36 -4.61
C PRO A 56 -11.54 13.89 -4.35
N THR A 57 -10.59 13.49 -5.18
CA THR A 57 -9.21 13.95 -5.11
C THR A 57 -8.85 14.83 -6.33
N PRO A 58 -7.94 15.81 -6.19
CA PRO A 58 -7.59 16.72 -7.29
C PRO A 58 -6.83 16.04 -8.43
N GLU A 59 -6.08 14.99 -8.11
CA GLU A 59 -5.32 14.14 -9.01
C GLU A 59 -5.42 12.69 -8.49
N ARG A 60 -4.84 11.74 -9.23
CA ARG A 60 -4.78 10.33 -8.81
C ARG A 60 -4.00 10.24 -7.50
N LEU A 61 -4.70 9.97 -6.41
CA LEU A 61 -4.08 9.74 -5.10
C LEU A 61 -3.54 8.31 -5.09
N CYS A 62 -2.23 8.16 -5.03
CA CYS A 62 -1.56 6.87 -5.19
C CYS A 62 -1.32 6.19 -3.83
N CYS A 63 -0.85 6.95 -2.86
CA CYS A 63 -0.77 6.55 -1.46
C CYS A 63 -0.82 7.79 -0.56
N PHE A 64 -0.98 7.58 0.74
CA PHE A 64 -1.09 8.66 1.73
C PHE A 64 -0.79 8.14 3.12
N THR A 65 -0.58 9.05 4.06
CA THR A 65 -0.44 8.74 5.48
C THR A 65 -1.09 9.82 6.35
N PRO A 66 -1.72 9.45 7.49
CA PRO A 66 -2.06 10.42 8.52
C PRO A 66 -0.81 11.17 9.00
N ILE A 67 -1.01 12.40 9.46
CA ILE A 67 0.02 13.24 10.07
C ILE A 67 -0.28 13.33 11.57
N GLU A 68 0.75 13.18 12.40
CA GLU A 68 0.61 13.27 13.85
C GLU A 68 0.07 14.66 14.26
N GLY A 69 -1.08 14.70 14.92
CA GLY A 69 -1.69 15.93 15.42
C GLY A 69 -2.31 16.84 14.34
N ASP A 70 -2.37 16.41 13.08
CA ASP A 70 -3.00 17.17 11.99
C ASP A 70 -4.20 16.40 11.41
N HIS A 71 -5.26 17.14 11.10
CA HIS A 71 -6.48 16.60 10.49
C HIS A 71 -6.25 16.20 9.01
N ARG A 72 -5.25 16.82 8.37
CA ARG A 72 -4.85 16.55 6.98
C ARG A 72 -4.08 15.24 6.85
N LEU A 73 -3.99 14.78 5.61
CA LEU A 73 -3.14 13.67 5.19
C LEU A 73 -1.91 14.23 4.46
N LEU A 74 -0.77 13.55 4.61
CA LEU A 74 0.33 13.70 3.68
C LEU A 74 0.05 12.76 2.51
N ALA A 75 -0.23 13.34 1.36
CA ALA A 75 -0.68 12.65 0.16
C ALA A 75 0.42 12.61 -0.90
N ALA A 76 0.55 11.45 -1.54
CA ALA A 76 1.33 11.25 -2.75
C ALA A 76 0.37 11.09 -3.93
N PHE A 77 0.20 12.18 -4.67
CA PHE A 77 -0.54 12.21 -5.93
C PHE A 77 0.36 11.80 -7.09
N ALA A 78 -0.22 11.46 -8.24
CA ALA A 78 0.54 11.05 -9.41
C ALA A 78 1.70 12.01 -9.76
N SER A 79 1.52 13.33 -9.57
CA SER A 79 2.55 14.34 -9.87
C SER A 79 3.44 14.77 -8.70
N GLY A 80 3.16 14.35 -7.46
CA GLY A 80 3.97 14.76 -6.31
C GLY A 80 3.27 14.73 -4.96
N PHE A 81 3.89 15.43 -4.00
CA PHE A 81 3.49 15.42 -2.59
C PHE A 81 2.72 16.68 -2.20
N ALA A 82 1.68 16.51 -1.39
CA ALA A 82 0.86 17.60 -0.88
C ALA A 82 0.27 17.27 0.49
N PHE A 83 -0.07 18.30 1.26
CA PHE A 83 -1.04 18.15 2.33
C PHE A 83 -2.45 18.17 1.72
N PHE A 84 -3.27 17.19 2.08
CA PHE A 84 -4.63 17.07 1.59
C PHE A 84 -5.60 17.02 2.76
N ASP A 85 -6.61 17.90 2.76
CA ASP A 85 -7.74 17.84 3.68
C ASP A 85 -8.93 17.19 2.97
N PRO A 86 -9.30 15.94 3.31
CA PRO A 86 -10.44 15.28 2.68
C PRO A 86 -11.77 16.00 2.92
N GLU A 87 -11.95 16.65 4.08
CA GLU A 87 -13.24 17.23 4.46
C GLU A 87 -13.52 18.55 3.71
N THR A 88 -12.48 19.32 3.38
CA THR A 88 -12.60 20.57 2.62
C THR A 88 -12.20 20.43 1.15
N GLY A 89 -11.49 19.38 0.78
CA GLY A 89 -10.87 19.20 -0.54
C GLY A 89 -9.64 20.09 -0.78
N VAL A 90 -9.20 20.88 0.22
CA VAL A 90 -8.04 21.76 0.07
C VAL A 90 -6.77 20.93 -0.09
N THR A 91 -5.97 21.29 -1.09
CA THR A 91 -4.70 20.64 -1.41
C THR A 91 -3.58 21.68 -1.43
N GLU A 92 -2.61 21.52 -0.53
CA GLU A 92 -1.43 22.38 -0.41
C GLU A 92 -0.20 21.61 -0.91
N TRP A 93 0.27 21.95 -2.10
CA TRP A 93 1.41 21.28 -2.72
C TRP A 93 2.72 21.58 -1.99
N ILE A 94 3.42 20.51 -1.61
CA ILE A 94 4.77 20.57 -1.05
C ILE A 94 5.76 20.61 -2.20
N LYS A 95 5.69 19.61 -3.09
CA LYS A 95 6.62 19.48 -4.22
C LYS A 95 6.06 18.54 -5.29
N LYS A 96 6.03 19.03 -6.52
CA LYS A 96 5.92 18.17 -7.71
C LYS A 96 7.28 17.54 -8.03
N ILE A 97 7.27 16.27 -8.42
CA ILE A 97 8.49 15.51 -8.72
C ILE A 97 8.38 14.89 -10.11
N GLU A 98 9.53 14.55 -10.70
CA GLU A 98 9.60 13.88 -12.01
C GLU A 98 8.81 14.62 -13.11
N GLU A 99 8.69 15.96 -13.02
CA GLU A 99 7.95 16.79 -14.00
C GLU A 99 8.53 16.69 -15.41
N ASP A 100 9.82 16.34 -15.51
CA ASP A 100 10.53 16.07 -16.75
C ASP A 100 10.30 14.64 -17.27
N ASN A 101 9.58 13.78 -16.54
CA ASN A 101 9.37 12.36 -16.86
C ASN A 101 7.87 12.00 -16.90
N PRO A 102 7.11 12.51 -17.88
CA PRO A 102 5.64 12.44 -17.88
C PRO A 102 5.06 11.02 -17.99
N GLY A 103 5.86 10.01 -18.35
CA GLY A 103 5.45 8.60 -18.37
C GLY A 103 5.51 7.89 -17.02
N THR A 104 5.80 8.60 -15.94
CA THR A 104 5.84 8.07 -14.57
C THR A 104 4.80 8.72 -13.66
N ARG A 105 4.47 8.02 -12.57
CA ARG A 105 3.68 8.55 -11.47
C ARG A 105 4.14 7.97 -10.14
N LEU A 106 3.83 8.65 -9.04
CA LEU A 106 3.87 8.02 -7.70
C LEU A 106 2.97 6.76 -7.67
N ASN A 107 3.31 5.80 -6.83
CA ASN A 107 2.60 4.53 -6.66
C ASN A 107 2.45 4.20 -5.16
N ASP A 108 2.97 3.05 -4.71
CA ASP A 108 2.91 2.61 -3.32
C ASP A 108 3.82 3.45 -2.41
N GLY A 109 3.40 3.53 -1.15
CA GLY A 109 4.10 4.30 -0.15
C GLY A 109 3.64 3.97 1.26
N LYS A 110 4.58 4.09 2.19
CA LYS A 110 4.36 3.76 3.60
C LYS A 110 5.31 4.54 4.48
N THR A 111 4.88 4.81 5.70
CA THR A 111 5.71 5.42 6.72
C THR A 111 6.67 4.42 7.34
N ASP A 112 7.93 4.80 7.50
CA ASP A 112 8.87 4.00 8.28
C ASP A 112 8.58 4.08 9.79
N ARG A 113 9.32 3.30 10.59
CA ARG A 113 9.15 3.29 12.06
C ARG A 113 9.60 4.57 12.74
N ASN A 114 10.27 5.48 12.02
CA ASN A 114 10.68 6.81 12.50
C ASN A 114 9.65 7.90 12.14
N GLY A 115 8.62 7.60 11.35
CA GLY A 115 7.59 8.55 10.92
C GLY A 115 7.96 9.36 9.68
N ARG A 116 8.87 8.86 8.83
CA ARG A 116 9.15 9.42 7.50
C ARG A 116 8.28 8.75 6.45
N PHE A 117 7.86 9.48 5.43
CA PHE A 117 6.98 8.93 4.40
C PHE A 117 7.79 8.53 3.16
N TRP A 118 7.84 7.23 2.89
CA TRP A 118 8.54 6.69 1.74
C TRP A 118 7.57 6.34 0.64
N VAL A 119 7.90 6.70 -0.61
CA VAL A 119 7.00 6.54 -1.74
C VAL A 119 7.79 6.18 -2.99
N GLY A 120 7.34 5.15 -3.69
CA GLY A 120 7.89 4.74 -4.96
C GLY A 120 7.18 5.36 -6.15
N THR A 121 7.87 5.48 -7.28
CA THR A 121 7.27 5.75 -8.59
C THR A 121 7.20 4.49 -9.43
N MET A 122 6.39 4.56 -10.49
CA MET A 122 6.28 3.51 -11.50
C MET A 122 6.30 4.11 -12.90
N VAL A 123 6.76 3.31 -13.86
CA VAL A 123 6.59 3.55 -15.29
C VAL A 123 5.17 3.18 -15.66
N GLU A 124 4.34 4.19 -15.89
CA GLU A 124 2.95 4.02 -16.31
C GLU A 124 2.83 3.94 -17.84
N ASP A 125 3.55 4.80 -18.55
CA ASP A 125 3.63 4.78 -20.00
C ASP A 125 5.08 4.72 -20.48
N ILE A 126 5.47 3.55 -20.95
CA ILE A 126 6.81 3.28 -21.47
C ILE A 126 7.18 4.16 -22.68
N LYS A 127 6.20 4.71 -23.41
CA LYS A 127 6.45 5.54 -24.59
C LYS A 127 6.86 6.97 -24.21
N THR A 128 6.44 7.44 -23.05
CA THR A 128 6.66 8.81 -22.58
C THR A 128 7.60 8.87 -21.38
N ALA A 129 7.93 7.74 -20.77
CA ALA A 129 8.95 7.64 -19.73
C ALA A 129 10.36 7.85 -20.33
N ILE A 130 11.03 8.90 -19.88
CA ILE A 130 12.43 9.22 -20.18
C ILE A 130 13.36 8.36 -19.33
N TYR A 131 12.99 8.09 -18.08
CA TYR A 131 13.69 7.19 -17.18
C TYR A 131 12.70 6.37 -16.34
N LYS A 132 13.23 5.31 -15.72
CA LYS A 132 12.47 4.39 -14.87
C LYS A 132 12.16 5.01 -13.50
N GLY A 133 11.25 4.39 -12.77
CA GLY A 133 10.86 4.81 -11.44
C GLY A 133 11.97 4.72 -10.40
N LYS A 134 11.68 5.35 -9.25
CA LYS A 134 12.58 5.62 -8.14
C LYS A 134 11.85 5.39 -6.81
N LEU A 135 12.62 5.28 -5.73
CA LEU A 135 12.10 5.30 -4.37
C LEU A 135 12.53 6.60 -3.68
N TYR A 136 11.56 7.34 -3.15
CA TYR A 136 11.76 8.60 -2.44
C TYR A 136 11.45 8.46 -0.95
N CYS A 137 12.05 9.33 -0.15
CA CYS A 137 11.71 9.54 1.26
C CYS A 137 11.43 11.03 1.50
N VAL A 138 10.26 11.34 2.06
CA VAL A 138 9.91 12.63 2.64
C VAL A 138 10.29 12.61 4.12
N ASP A 139 11.28 13.40 4.51
CA ASP A 139 11.72 13.52 5.91
C ASP A 139 10.85 14.52 6.68
N HIS A 140 11.06 14.61 7.99
CA HIS A 140 10.25 15.40 8.91
C HIS A 140 10.21 16.90 8.61
N ASP A 141 11.24 17.42 7.92
CA ASP A 141 11.35 18.82 7.49
C ASP A 141 10.80 19.05 6.07
N LEU A 142 10.10 18.04 5.51
CA LEU A 142 9.58 17.99 4.14
C LEU A 142 10.66 17.95 3.05
N SER A 143 11.93 17.74 3.41
CA SER A 143 12.96 17.44 2.42
C SER A 143 12.68 16.09 1.75
N ILE A 144 12.97 16.02 0.46
CA ILE A 144 12.71 14.83 -0.36
C ILE A 144 14.05 14.32 -0.88
N SER A 145 14.34 13.05 -0.62
CA SER A 145 15.57 12.39 -1.06
C SER A 145 15.27 11.10 -1.82
N GLU A 146 16.14 10.79 -2.80
CA GLU A 146 16.07 9.58 -3.62
C GLU A 146 16.94 8.48 -2.99
N HIS A 147 16.44 7.25 -2.97
CA HIS A 147 17.11 6.10 -2.33
C HIS A 147 17.31 4.90 -3.23
N LEU A 148 16.43 4.69 -4.20
CA LEU A 148 16.56 3.66 -5.23
C LEU A 148 16.17 4.26 -6.59
N SER A 149 16.70 3.69 -7.66
CA SER A 149 16.43 4.06 -9.04
C SER A 149 16.27 2.81 -9.92
N ASP A 150 15.97 3.02 -11.20
CA ASP A 150 15.83 1.96 -12.22
C ASP A 150 14.70 0.94 -11.95
N LEU A 151 13.64 1.37 -11.26
CA LEU A 151 12.47 0.56 -10.90
C LEU A 151 11.38 0.63 -11.98
N VAL A 152 10.62 -0.45 -12.20
CA VAL A 152 9.50 -0.43 -13.16
C VAL A 152 8.19 -0.14 -12.42
N ILE A 153 7.86 -0.91 -11.38
CA ILE A 153 6.65 -0.71 -10.56
C ILE A 153 6.99 -0.98 -9.09
N THR A 154 7.20 0.10 -8.34
CA THR A 154 7.53 0.05 -6.92
C THR A 154 6.33 -0.34 -6.06
N ASN A 155 6.49 -1.35 -5.20
CA ASN A 155 5.45 -1.89 -4.32
C ASN A 155 6.03 -2.56 -3.06
N SER A 156 5.15 -3.17 -2.26
CA SER A 156 5.47 -3.99 -1.09
C SER A 156 6.23 -3.23 0.00
N LEU A 157 6.10 -1.90 0.02
CA LEU A 157 6.91 -1.06 0.89
C LEU A 157 6.41 -1.13 2.34
N CYS A 158 7.22 -1.71 3.22
CA CYS A 158 6.92 -1.75 4.65
C CYS A 158 8.19 -2.02 5.47
N TRP A 159 8.07 -1.92 6.80
CA TRP A 159 9.18 -2.12 7.73
C TRP A 159 8.87 -3.19 8.77
N SER A 160 9.90 -3.94 9.16
CA SER A 160 9.86 -4.83 10.33
C SER A 160 9.37 -4.09 11.57
N PRO A 161 8.87 -4.81 12.61
CA PRO A 161 8.36 -4.17 13.82
C PRO A 161 9.35 -3.24 14.51
N ASP A 162 10.63 -3.57 14.49
CA ASP A 162 11.73 -2.77 15.04
C ASP A 162 12.27 -1.70 14.07
N GLY A 163 11.83 -1.69 12.81
CA GLY A 163 12.27 -0.73 11.79
C GLY A 163 13.65 -1.00 11.19
N HIS A 164 14.34 -2.07 11.59
CA HIS A 164 15.68 -2.39 11.12
C HIS A 164 15.72 -3.04 9.74
N ILE A 165 14.58 -3.54 9.24
CA ILE A 165 14.46 -4.13 7.92
C ILE A 165 13.35 -3.41 7.14
N ALA A 166 13.70 -2.91 5.96
CA ALA A 166 12.72 -2.46 4.97
C ALA A 166 12.47 -3.58 3.95
N TYR A 167 11.23 -3.71 3.48
CA TYR A 167 10.82 -4.62 2.42
C TYR A 167 10.37 -3.79 1.22
N HIS A 168 10.67 -4.28 0.02
CA HIS A 168 10.32 -3.61 -1.23
C HIS A 168 10.36 -4.59 -2.40
N THR A 169 9.52 -4.38 -3.41
CA THR A 169 9.54 -5.12 -4.67
C THR A 169 9.48 -4.18 -5.87
N ASP A 170 10.22 -4.53 -6.91
CA ASP A 170 9.91 -4.10 -8.28
C ASP A 170 9.02 -5.18 -8.91
N THR A 171 7.71 -4.92 -8.93
CA THR A 171 6.63 -5.90 -9.17
C THR A 171 6.89 -6.85 -10.36
N PRO A 172 7.31 -6.37 -11.56
CA PRO A 172 7.51 -7.24 -12.72
C PRO A 172 8.62 -8.29 -12.51
N THR A 173 9.55 -8.04 -11.59
CA THR A 173 10.63 -8.98 -11.26
C THR A 173 10.15 -10.17 -10.44
N ARG A 174 8.96 -10.07 -9.82
CA ARG A 174 8.37 -11.04 -8.89
C ARG A 174 9.26 -11.36 -7.69
N ARG A 175 10.07 -10.40 -7.25
CA ARG A 175 11.05 -10.58 -6.18
C ARG A 175 10.86 -9.52 -5.11
N ILE A 176 10.50 -9.98 -3.91
CA ILE A 176 10.47 -9.15 -2.72
C ILE A 176 11.87 -9.19 -2.09
N TYR A 177 12.46 -8.02 -1.92
CA TYR A 177 13.76 -7.84 -1.30
C TYR A 177 13.61 -7.29 0.11
N ARG A 178 14.62 -7.56 0.93
CA ARG A 178 14.82 -6.92 2.22
C ARG A 178 16.11 -6.11 2.24
N TYR A 179 16.10 -5.02 2.99
CA TYR A 179 17.19 -4.08 3.13
C TYR A 179 17.42 -3.82 4.61
N LYS A 180 18.68 -3.72 5.06
CA LYS A 180 18.93 -3.13 6.37
C LYS A 180 18.58 -1.65 6.30
N SER A 181 17.80 -1.19 7.28
CA SER A 181 17.36 0.18 7.46
C SER A 181 17.95 0.72 8.77
N SER A 182 18.13 2.04 8.87
CA SER A 182 18.73 2.71 10.03
C SER A 182 17.87 3.87 10.52
N GLU A 183 18.30 4.55 11.59
CA GLU A 183 17.64 5.78 12.06
C GLU A 183 17.66 6.91 11.03
N HIS A 184 18.63 6.92 10.11
CA HIS A 184 18.66 7.81 8.94
C HIS A 184 18.05 7.10 7.73
N PRO A 185 17.46 7.85 6.76
CA PRO A 185 16.85 7.23 5.60
C PRO A 185 17.97 6.68 4.71
N LYS A 186 18.28 5.40 4.89
CA LYS A 186 19.32 4.70 4.16
C LYS A 186 18.97 3.22 4.10
N LEU A 187 19.08 2.68 2.89
CA LEU A 187 18.94 1.26 2.63
C LEU A 187 20.32 0.67 2.33
N SER A 188 20.59 -0.54 2.82
CA SER A 188 21.76 -1.32 2.41
C SER A 188 21.60 -1.87 0.99
N GLU A 189 22.55 -2.68 0.53
CA GLU A 189 22.32 -3.57 -0.60
C GLU A 189 21.15 -4.53 -0.33
N PRO A 190 20.33 -4.87 -1.35
CA PRO A 190 19.20 -5.76 -1.22
C PRO A 190 19.63 -7.20 -0.99
N THR A 191 18.87 -7.92 -0.16
CA THR A 191 18.89 -9.38 -0.11
C THR A 191 17.54 -9.91 -0.54
N LEU A 192 17.52 -10.87 -1.47
CA LEU A 192 16.27 -11.52 -1.89
C LEU A 192 15.63 -12.23 -0.68
N LEU A 193 14.36 -11.94 -0.42
CA LEU A 193 13.56 -12.65 0.59
C LEU A 193 12.68 -13.71 -0.07
N VAL A 194 11.84 -13.30 -1.01
CA VAL A 194 10.86 -14.17 -1.67
C VAL A 194 10.87 -13.92 -3.17
N LYS A 195 10.69 -15.01 -3.94
CA LYS A 195 10.27 -14.93 -5.33
C LYS A 195 8.88 -15.55 -5.46
N THR A 196 7.89 -14.78 -5.91
CA THR A 196 6.51 -15.27 -6.02
C THR A 196 6.33 -16.22 -7.20
N GLU A 197 5.21 -16.94 -7.20
CA GLU A 197 4.83 -17.88 -8.27
C GLU A 197 4.54 -17.16 -9.60
N LYS A 198 4.55 -17.92 -10.70
CA LYS A 198 4.27 -17.35 -12.03
C LYS A 198 2.80 -16.92 -12.11
N GLY A 199 2.56 -15.66 -12.51
CA GLY A 199 1.21 -15.09 -12.61
C GLY A 199 0.70 -14.46 -11.31
N ALA A 200 1.46 -14.57 -10.21
CA ALA A 200 1.19 -13.87 -8.95
C ALA A 200 2.27 -12.81 -8.75
N PHE A 201 1.91 -11.55 -8.89
CA PHE A 201 2.83 -10.42 -8.81
C PHE A 201 2.73 -9.77 -7.43
N PRO A 202 3.84 -9.60 -6.69
CA PRO A 202 3.80 -9.03 -5.36
C PRO A 202 3.44 -7.55 -5.44
N ASP A 203 2.42 -7.16 -4.69
CA ASP A 203 1.88 -5.81 -4.69
C ASP A 203 2.04 -5.20 -3.27
N GLY A 204 1.10 -4.39 -2.79
CA GLY A 204 1.12 -3.80 -1.45
C GLY A 204 1.28 -4.82 -0.31
N SER A 205 1.99 -4.42 0.75
CA SER A 205 2.33 -5.30 1.87
C SER A 205 2.26 -4.61 3.24
N CYS A 206 2.13 -5.43 4.29
CA CYS A 206 2.30 -5.01 5.67
C CYS A 206 3.04 -6.08 6.48
N VAL A 207 3.34 -5.81 7.75
CA VAL A 207 3.91 -6.81 8.67
C VAL A 207 3.00 -6.99 9.88
N ASP A 208 3.04 -8.18 10.46
CA ASP A 208 2.40 -8.43 11.74
C ASP A 208 3.36 -8.26 12.93
N SER A 209 2.78 -8.31 14.14
CA SER A 209 3.49 -8.20 15.42
C SER A 209 4.53 -9.29 15.67
N GLN A 210 4.51 -10.39 14.89
CA GLN A 210 5.51 -11.45 14.95
C GLN A 210 6.64 -11.26 13.92
N GLY A 211 6.57 -10.20 13.12
CA GLY A 211 7.57 -9.86 12.09
C GLY A 211 7.39 -10.58 10.76
N TYR A 212 6.23 -11.20 10.53
CA TYR A 212 5.93 -11.87 9.26
C TYR A 212 5.39 -10.84 8.25
N LEU A 213 5.79 -10.99 7.00
CA LEU A 213 5.36 -10.13 5.89
C LEU A 213 4.05 -10.67 5.31
N TRP A 214 3.04 -9.82 5.17
CA TRP A 214 1.80 -10.11 4.46
C TRP A 214 1.81 -9.37 3.13
N ASN A 215 1.72 -10.10 2.02
CA ASN A 215 1.82 -9.56 0.67
C ASN A 215 0.56 -9.90 -0.14
N ALA A 216 -0.13 -8.87 -0.64
CA ALA A 216 -1.17 -9.04 -1.63
C ALA A 216 -0.55 -9.38 -2.99
N GLN A 217 -1.19 -10.29 -3.73
CA GLN A 217 -0.64 -10.77 -5.00
C GLN A 217 -1.60 -10.56 -6.16
N TRP A 218 -1.26 -9.57 -6.99
CA TRP A 218 -1.95 -9.27 -8.24
C TRP A 218 -1.92 -10.47 -9.18
N GLY A 219 -3.07 -10.87 -9.70
CA GLY A 219 -3.27 -12.06 -10.53
C GLY A 219 -3.26 -13.38 -9.74
N GLY A 220 -2.89 -13.35 -8.47
CA GLY A 220 -2.75 -14.54 -7.61
C GLY A 220 -4.01 -14.91 -6.82
N SER A 221 -5.02 -14.04 -6.76
CA SER A 221 -6.23 -14.23 -5.93
C SER A 221 -5.92 -14.57 -4.46
N GLN A 222 -4.86 -13.98 -3.90
CA GLN A 222 -4.37 -14.34 -2.57
C GLN A 222 -3.62 -13.22 -1.88
N VAL A 223 -3.62 -13.29 -0.54
CA VAL A 223 -2.59 -12.69 0.31
C VAL A 223 -1.74 -13.81 0.90
N VAL A 224 -0.42 -13.65 0.87
CA VAL A 224 0.51 -14.64 1.42
C VAL A 224 1.29 -14.05 2.59
N ARG A 225 1.33 -14.78 3.69
CA ARG A 225 2.13 -14.50 4.88
C ARG A 225 3.46 -15.26 4.78
N TYR A 226 4.57 -14.53 4.80
CA TYR A 226 5.92 -15.06 4.75
C TYR A 226 6.64 -14.85 6.08
N ALA A 227 7.37 -15.87 6.53
CA ALA A 227 8.25 -15.79 7.69
C ALA A 227 9.46 -14.88 7.41
N PRO A 228 10.18 -14.42 8.45
CA PRO A 228 11.38 -13.58 8.29
C PRO A 228 12.51 -14.19 7.44
N ASP A 229 12.50 -15.52 7.25
CA ASP A 229 13.43 -16.24 6.37
C ASP A 229 12.95 -16.39 4.92
N GLY A 230 11.74 -15.93 4.62
CA GLY A 230 11.11 -16.00 3.30
C GLY A 230 10.27 -17.26 3.05
N SER A 231 10.20 -18.19 4.01
CA SER A 231 9.32 -19.35 3.88
C SER A 231 7.85 -18.95 3.94
N GLN A 232 7.00 -19.61 3.14
CA GLN A 232 5.56 -19.38 3.15
C GLN A 232 4.94 -20.02 4.40
N ASP A 233 4.16 -19.24 5.14
CA ASP A 233 3.49 -19.68 6.36
C ASP A 233 1.97 -19.85 6.15
N VAL A 234 1.29 -18.80 5.69
CA VAL A 234 -0.17 -18.82 5.47
C VAL A 234 -0.51 -18.25 4.09
N VAL A 235 -1.53 -18.83 3.46
CA VAL A 235 -2.16 -18.28 2.26
C VAL A 235 -3.62 -18.00 2.58
N VAL A 236 -4.06 -16.78 2.32
CA VAL A 236 -5.45 -16.33 2.46
C VAL A 236 -6.04 -16.17 1.05
N PRO A 237 -6.99 -17.02 0.65
CA PRO A 237 -7.69 -16.85 -0.62
C PRO A 237 -8.50 -15.56 -0.63
N ILE A 238 -8.33 -14.75 -1.67
CA ILE A 238 -9.07 -13.51 -1.88
C ILE A 238 -10.10 -13.73 -2.98
N PRO A 239 -11.37 -13.37 -2.78
CA PRO A 239 -12.43 -13.52 -3.80
C PRO A 239 -12.27 -12.64 -5.05
N ALA A 240 -11.10 -12.07 -5.34
CA ALA A 240 -10.82 -11.27 -6.52
C ALA A 240 -9.45 -11.62 -7.08
N SER A 241 -9.31 -11.63 -8.40
CA SER A 241 -8.04 -12.05 -9.01
C SER A 241 -6.89 -11.07 -8.84
N GLN A 242 -7.19 -9.78 -8.68
CA GLN A 242 -6.21 -8.70 -8.56
C GLN A 242 -6.26 -8.09 -7.16
N ALA A 243 -5.78 -8.83 -6.15
CA ALA A 243 -5.53 -8.28 -4.83
C ALA A 243 -4.34 -7.32 -4.88
N THR A 244 -4.51 -6.11 -4.35
CA THR A 244 -3.57 -4.99 -4.57
C THR A 244 -2.81 -4.61 -3.32
N CYS A 245 -3.48 -4.47 -2.17
CA CYS A 245 -2.83 -4.02 -0.94
C CYS A 245 -3.47 -4.66 0.29
N VAL A 246 -2.74 -4.66 1.40
CA VAL A 246 -3.16 -5.31 2.64
C VAL A 246 -2.73 -4.52 3.88
N ALA A 247 -3.64 -4.40 4.84
CA ALA A 247 -3.38 -3.78 6.14
C ALA A 247 -4.10 -4.49 7.28
N PHE A 248 -3.56 -4.38 8.49
CA PHE A 248 -4.27 -4.75 9.71
C PHE A 248 -5.09 -3.58 10.23
N ALA A 249 -6.28 -3.86 10.75
CA ALA A 249 -7.23 -2.86 11.20
C ALA A 249 -7.99 -3.26 12.47
N GLY A 250 -8.71 -2.30 13.02
CA GLY A 250 -9.51 -2.42 14.23
C GLY A 250 -8.70 -2.24 15.52
N PRO A 251 -9.37 -2.07 16.67
CA PRO A 251 -8.70 -1.75 17.93
C PRO A 251 -7.70 -2.80 18.43
N LYS A 252 -7.85 -4.06 17.98
CA LYS A 252 -6.93 -5.16 18.29
C LYS A 252 -5.94 -5.45 17.17
N LEU A 253 -6.03 -4.72 16.06
CA LEU A 253 -5.30 -4.98 14.81
C LEU A 253 -5.44 -6.43 14.34
N ASP A 254 -6.63 -7.00 14.51
CA ASP A 254 -6.95 -8.41 14.24
C ASP A 254 -7.88 -8.60 13.03
N LYS A 255 -8.08 -7.52 12.26
CA LYS A 255 -8.80 -7.55 10.98
C LYS A 255 -7.81 -7.34 9.85
N LEU A 256 -7.77 -8.27 8.91
CA LEU A 256 -6.96 -8.14 7.71
C LEU A 256 -7.84 -7.53 6.61
N VAL A 257 -7.52 -6.31 6.20
CA VAL A 257 -8.21 -5.59 5.13
C VAL A 257 -7.42 -5.73 3.86
N VAL A 258 -8.08 -6.10 2.78
CA VAL A 258 -7.47 -6.33 1.47
C VAL A 258 -8.23 -5.54 0.41
N THR A 259 -7.53 -4.66 -0.30
CA THR A 259 -8.07 -3.99 -1.49
C THR A 259 -7.88 -4.85 -2.72
N SER A 260 -8.70 -4.62 -3.74
CA SER A 260 -8.54 -5.25 -5.04
C SER A 260 -8.86 -4.26 -6.17
N ALA A 261 -8.64 -4.70 -7.40
CA ALA A 261 -8.85 -3.91 -8.61
C ALA A 261 -9.60 -4.71 -9.68
N HIS A 262 -10.29 -4.00 -10.57
CA HIS A 262 -10.76 -4.56 -11.86
C HIS A 262 -10.12 -3.87 -13.07
N SER A 263 -9.16 -2.95 -12.87
CA SER A 263 -8.41 -2.35 -13.97
C SER A 263 -7.78 -3.43 -14.84
N ASP A 264 -7.71 -3.15 -16.14
CA ASP A 264 -7.18 -4.07 -17.18
C ASP A 264 -7.95 -5.39 -17.37
N LEU A 265 -8.96 -5.67 -16.55
CA LEU A 265 -9.88 -6.79 -16.80
C LEU A 265 -10.83 -6.40 -17.94
N GLY A 266 -10.70 -7.10 -19.07
CA GLY A 266 -11.70 -7.04 -20.13
C GLY A 266 -13.09 -7.46 -19.65
N VAL A 267 -14.13 -7.04 -20.38
CA VAL A 267 -15.56 -7.27 -20.02
C VAL A 267 -15.86 -8.71 -19.64
N GLU A 268 -15.36 -9.68 -20.41
CA GLU A 268 -15.59 -11.11 -20.15
C GLU A 268 -14.96 -11.57 -18.84
N ARG A 269 -13.73 -11.10 -18.56
CA ARG A 269 -13.01 -11.49 -17.33
C ARG A 269 -13.66 -10.84 -16.11
N ARG A 270 -14.09 -9.58 -16.21
CA ARG A 270 -14.82 -8.90 -15.14
C ARG A 270 -16.15 -9.60 -14.82
N ALA A 271 -16.85 -10.14 -15.81
CA ALA A 271 -18.06 -10.93 -15.57
C ALA A 271 -17.77 -12.26 -14.84
N GLN A 272 -16.57 -12.82 -14.99
CA GLN A 272 -16.11 -14.03 -14.29
C GLN A 272 -15.48 -13.74 -12.93
N ASP A 273 -15.22 -12.47 -12.62
CA ASP A 273 -14.61 -11.99 -11.38
C ASP A 273 -15.49 -10.89 -10.76
N PRO A 274 -16.72 -11.24 -10.31
CA PRO A 274 -17.74 -10.27 -9.94
C PRO A 274 -17.39 -9.44 -8.70
N GLU A 275 -16.41 -9.89 -7.91
CA GLU A 275 -15.94 -9.21 -6.70
C GLU A 275 -14.68 -8.36 -6.97
N ALA A 276 -14.16 -8.34 -8.20
CA ALA A 276 -13.01 -7.52 -8.55
C ALA A 276 -13.26 -6.03 -8.28
N GLY A 277 -12.34 -5.40 -7.56
CA GLY A 277 -12.44 -4.02 -7.11
C GLY A 277 -13.08 -3.85 -5.73
N ASN A 278 -13.63 -4.90 -5.12
CA ASN A 278 -14.17 -4.80 -3.77
C ASN A 278 -13.05 -4.79 -2.71
N VAL A 279 -13.40 -4.32 -1.51
CA VAL A 279 -12.54 -4.40 -0.33
C VAL A 279 -13.05 -5.53 0.56
N PHE A 280 -12.12 -6.38 1.01
CA PHE A 280 -12.42 -7.55 1.82
C PHE A 280 -11.85 -7.38 3.22
N ILE A 281 -12.65 -7.69 4.24
CA ILE A 281 -12.22 -7.66 5.65
C ILE A 281 -12.32 -9.07 6.19
N PHE A 282 -11.20 -9.61 6.65
CA PHE A 282 -11.10 -10.92 7.27
C PHE A 282 -10.85 -10.77 8.76
N GLN A 283 -11.47 -11.63 9.58
CA GLN A 283 -11.02 -11.85 10.95
C GLN A 283 -9.86 -12.84 10.92
N THR A 284 -8.82 -12.57 11.71
CA THR A 284 -7.60 -13.39 11.78
C THR A 284 -7.16 -13.61 13.23
N PRO A 285 -6.47 -14.72 13.56
CA PRO A 285 -5.86 -14.92 14.88
C PRO A 285 -4.53 -14.15 15.04
N PHE A 286 -4.03 -13.54 13.96
CA PHE A 286 -2.81 -12.74 13.97
C PHE A 286 -3.12 -11.27 14.23
N THR A 287 -2.23 -10.60 14.95
CA THR A 287 -2.33 -9.17 15.21
C THR A 287 -1.27 -8.41 14.44
N GLY A 288 -1.68 -7.35 13.78
CA GLY A 288 -0.81 -6.39 13.12
C GLY A 288 0.02 -5.56 14.09
N ILE A 289 0.68 -4.55 13.53
CA ILE A 289 1.23 -3.43 14.29
C ILE A 289 0.70 -2.13 13.69
N ALA A 290 0.48 -1.12 14.53
CA ALA A 290 0.06 0.18 14.05
C ALA A 290 1.16 0.77 13.16
N ASP A 291 0.76 1.24 11.97
CA ASP A 291 1.63 2.08 11.17
C ASP A 291 1.86 3.41 11.91
N ARG A 292 3.05 4.00 11.72
CA ARG A 292 3.36 5.30 12.32
C ARG A 292 2.71 6.39 11.47
N SER A 293 2.15 7.42 12.08
CA SER A 293 1.81 8.62 11.33
C SER A 293 3.08 9.34 10.88
N PHE A 294 2.99 10.14 9.82
CA PHE A 294 4.05 11.06 9.45
C PHE A 294 4.22 12.09 10.56
N ARG A 295 5.47 12.37 10.93
CA ARG A 295 5.81 13.38 11.93
C ARG A 295 6.42 14.60 11.24
N LEU A 296 5.80 15.76 11.41
CA LEU A 296 6.36 17.04 10.99
C LEU A 296 7.32 17.54 12.08
N SER A 297 8.46 18.14 11.67
CA SER A 297 9.40 18.82 12.59
C SER A 297 8.85 20.14 13.14
#